data_AF-A0A1H5PH01-F1
#
_entry.id   AF-A0A1H5PH01-F1
#
_cell.length_a   1.000
_cell.length_b   1.000
_cell.length_c   1.000
_cell.angle_alpha   90.00
_cell.angle_beta   90.00
_cell.angle_gamma   90.00
#
_symmetry.space_group_name_H-M   'P 1'
#
loop_
_entity.id
_entity.type
_entity.pdbx_description
1 polymer ?
#
loop_
_entity_poly.entity_id
_entity_poly.type
_entity_poly.pdbx_seq_one_letter_code
_entity_poly.pdbx_strand_id
1 'polypeptide(L)'
;MLENTSELEIARDLLMHRIEQRKPTIRTENRAFTIRVQSRPTSFATDADNEDLHMRVNAAEHGRLPSPEGLHLLRKTLPLISDALYGARAPCAQIFGGAHLSISLALGTALPGTKFGIFEAIDTRNEAWGSEAGQADPLNNVISVEEIVLPAAPAASAHERIAICISLSSGADRMAFDQLVRTSPYEITKTAMVTATTTKIDAREAGRLSASIAQHIKQFAADSGRAEVHLAFQGPYPMAVLIGRHLNTLRTVACEWDDEDGKPPVHSAPHSRPRASQRSYHKSAA
;
A
#
# COMPACT_ATOMS: atom_id res chain seq x y z
N MET A 1 22.92 -19.78 1.04
CA MET A 1 21.50 -19.46 0.70
C MET A 1 20.49 -19.98 1.75
N LEU A 2 20.93 -20.30 2.98
CA LEU A 2 20.10 -20.81 4.09
C LEU A 2 19.87 -19.77 5.22
N GLU A 3 20.62 -18.66 5.23
CA GLU A 3 20.63 -17.68 6.35
C GLU A 3 19.38 -16.79 6.42
N ASN A 4 18.73 -16.53 5.28
CA ASN A 4 17.57 -15.63 5.22
C ASN A 4 16.29 -16.20 5.85
N THR A 5 16.14 -17.52 5.92
CA THR A 5 14.92 -18.15 6.49
C THR A 5 14.97 -18.11 8.00
N SER A 6 16.15 -18.34 8.59
CA SER A 6 16.33 -18.33 10.05
C SER A 6 16.12 -16.94 10.66
N GLU A 7 16.59 -15.87 10.01
CA GLU A 7 16.40 -14.50 10.53
C GLU A 7 14.93 -14.08 10.52
N LEU A 8 14.19 -14.44 9.47
CA LEU A 8 12.77 -14.14 9.37
C LEU A 8 11.95 -14.94 10.39
N GLU A 9 12.33 -16.19 10.66
CA GLU A 9 11.73 -17.00 11.71
C GLU A 9 11.99 -16.41 13.10
N ILE A 10 13.22 -15.99 13.39
CA ILE A 10 13.55 -15.29 14.65
C ILE A 10 12.72 -14.00 14.78
N ALA A 11 12.66 -13.18 13.73
CA ALA A 11 11.88 -11.95 13.71
C ALA A 11 10.39 -12.21 13.96
N ARG A 12 9.83 -13.25 13.33
CA ARG A 12 8.45 -13.70 13.55
C ARG A 12 8.24 -14.11 15.00
N ASP A 13 9.11 -14.95 15.55
CA ASP A 13 8.93 -15.51 16.88
C ASP A 13 9.06 -14.43 17.96
N LEU A 14 10.00 -13.49 17.81
CA LEU A 14 10.13 -12.30 18.67
C LEU A 14 8.90 -11.39 18.57
N LEU A 15 8.41 -11.12 17.35
CA LEU A 15 7.21 -10.33 17.14
C LEU A 15 6.00 -10.98 17.80
N MET A 16 5.74 -12.26 17.53
CA MET A 16 4.59 -12.97 18.10
C MET A 16 4.67 -13.08 19.63
N HIS A 17 5.87 -13.30 20.18
CA HIS A 17 6.05 -13.25 21.63
C HIS A 17 5.66 -11.88 22.21
N ARG A 18 6.09 -10.79 21.55
CA ARG A 18 5.71 -9.42 21.96
C ARG A 18 4.21 -9.18 21.85
N ILE A 19 3.56 -9.68 20.80
CA ILE A 19 2.10 -9.59 20.63
C ILE A 19 1.37 -10.29 21.77
N GLU A 20 1.77 -11.51 22.13
CA GLU A 20 1.13 -12.24 23.24
C GLU A 20 1.33 -11.51 24.59
N GLN A 21 2.46 -10.83 24.80
CA GLN A 21 2.66 -9.98 25.99
C GLN A 21 1.74 -8.75 26.01
N ARG A 22 1.46 -8.12 24.87
CA ARG A 22 0.63 -6.89 24.77
C ARG A 22 -0.87 -7.15 24.78
N LYS A 23 -1.29 -8.32 24.29
CA LYS A 23 -2.68 -8.74 24.10
C LYS A 23 -3.58 -8.60 25.34
N PRO A 24 -3.15 -8.91 26.58
CA PRO A 24 -3.98 -8.71 27.76
C PRO A 24 -4.37 -7.24 27.97
N THR A 25 -3.43 -6.31 27.77
CA THR A 25 -3.66 -4.86 27.92
C THR A 25 -4.58 -4.36 26.83
N ILE A 26 -4.30 -4.69 25.56
CA ILE A 26 -5.14 -4.34 24.40
C ILE A 26 -6.60 -4.76 24.64
N ARG A 27 -6.80 -5.99 25.11
CA ARG A 27 -8.13 -6.54 25.38
C ARG A 27 -8.81 -5.87 26.57
N THR A 28 -8.09 -5.69 27.67
CA THR A 28 -8.65 -5.11 28.90
C THR A 28 -9.06 -3.65 28.70
N GLU A 29 -8.27 -2.89 27.95
CA GLU A 29 -8.53 -1.48 27.62
C GLU A 29 -9.45 -1.31 26.41
N ASN A 30 -9.76 -2.39 25.68
CA ASN A 30 -10.51 -2.39 24.43
C ASN A 30 -9.98 -1.35 23.42
N ARG A 31 -8.65 -1.19 23.36
CA ARG A 31 -7.98 -0.16 22.55
C ARG A 31 -7.48 -0.70 21.21
N ALA A 32 -7.18 0.21 20.29
CA ALA A 32 -6.58 -0.15 19.01
C ALA A 32 -5.17 -0.75 19.17
N PHE A 33 -4.79 -1.61 18.23
CA PHE A 33 -3.40 -2.00 18.01
C PHE A 33 -2.69 -0.90 17.24
N THR A 34 -1.60 -0.36 17.78
CA THR A 34 -0.92 0.81 17.20
C THR A 34 0.36 0.44 16.47
N ILE A 35 0.52 0.95 15.25
CA ILE A 35 1.67 0.73 14.37
C ILE A 35 2.29 2.08 14.01
N ARG A 36 3.54 2.30 14.37
CA ARG A 36 4.32 3.46 13.94
C ARG A 36 5.20 3.07 12.75
N VAL A 37 5.08 3.79 11.64
CA VAL A 37 5.87 3.55 10.43
C VAL A 37 6.74 4.76 10.10
N GLN A 38 8.02 4.49 9.83
CA GLN A 38 8.99 5.49 9.42
C GLN A 38 9.85 4.94 8.29
N SER A 39 10.13 5.75 7.26
CA SER A 39 10.98 5.32 6.12
C SER A 39 12.11 6.29 5.78
N ARG A 40 12.38 7.27 6.65
CA ARG A 40 13.39 8.32 6.47
C ARG A 40 14.42 8.38 7.61
N PRO A 41 14.05 8.15 8.89
CA PRO A 41 15.02 7.98 9.96
C PRO A 41 15.86 6.71 9.79
N THR A 42 17.03 6.65 10.43
CA THR A 42 17.82 5.42 10.54
C THR A 42 17.02 4.35 11.30
N SER A 43 17.09 3.09 10.85
CA SER A 43 16.26 1.99 11.38
C SER A 43 16.53 1.63 12.85
N PHE A 44 17.71 2.02 13.37
CA PHE A 44 18.12 1.82 14.76
C PHE A 44 17.81 3.01 15.69
N ALA A 45 17.15 4.07 15.20
CA ALA A 45 16.73 5.17 16.08
C ALA A 45 15.85 4.61 17.20
N THR A 46 16.14 4.89 18.47
CA THR A 46 15.28 4.41 19.57
C THR A 46 14.27 5.50 19.89
N ASP A 47 13.03 5.33 19.45
CA ASP A 47 11.93 6.17 19.92
C ASP A 47 11.34 5.52 21.17
N ALA A 48 11.26 6.28 22.27
CA ALA A 48 10.68 5.85 23.54
C ALA A 48 9.14 5.92 23.51
N ASP A 49 8.54 5.52 22.39
CA ASP A 49 7.11 5.69 22.18
C ASP A 49 6.32 4.45 22.64
N ASN A 50 5.03 4.66 22.92
CA ASN A 50 4.16 3.68 23.55
C ASN A 50 3.42 2.77 22.55
N GLU A 51 3.73 2.82 21.24
CA GLU A 51 3.02 1.98 20.27
C GLU A 51 3.36 0.49 20.42
N ASP A 52 2.45 -0.35 19.93
CA ASP A 52 2.59 -1.81 20.04
C ASP A 52 3.62 -2.36 19.05
N LEU A 53 3.71 -1.77 17.85
CA LEU A 53 4.64 -2.14 16.80
C LEU A 53 5.30 -0.91 16.17
N HIS A 54 6.62 -0.94 16.08
CA HIS A 54 7.41 0.03 15.33
C HIS A 54 7.96 -0.63 14.07
N MET A 55 7.78 0.05 12.94
CA MET A 55 8.29 -0.37 11.65
C MET A 55 9.20 0.71 11.08
N ARG A 56 10.45 0.35 10.81
CA ARG A 56 11.39 1.23 10.15
C ARG A 56 11.90 0.61 8.87
N VAL A 57 11.77 1.35 7.78
CA VAL A 57 12.35 1.00 6.49
C VAL A 57 13.60 1.84 6.32
N ASN A 58 14.72 1.18 5.99
CA ASN A 58 15.99 1.87 5.77
C ASN A 58 15.81 2.99 4.72
N ALA A 59 16.31 4.17 5.05
CA ALA A 59 16.47 5.25 4.07
C ALA A 59 17.52 4.84 3.02
N ALA A 60 17.41 5.39 1.81
CA ALA A 60 18.47 5.26 0.82
C ALA A 60 19.73 6.01 1.29
N GLU A 61 20.91 5.56 0.84
CA GLU A 61 22.18 6.27 1.11
C GLU A 61 22.21 7.64 0.42
N HIS A 62 21.53 7.77 -0.72
CA HIS A 62 21.46 8.98 -1.54
C HIS A 62 20.05 9.15 -2.11
N GLY A 63 19.64 10.40 -2.36
CA GLY A 63 18.33 10.74 -2.93
C GLY A 63 17.17 10.65 -1.94
N ARG A 64 15.94 10.84 -2.43
CA ARG A 64 14.72 10.93 -1.60
C ARG A 64 13.85 9.68 -1.67
N LEU A 65 14.19 8.72 -2.50
CA LEU A 65 13.47 7.46 -2.66
C LEU A 65 13.78 6.45 -1.53
N PRO A 66 12.91 5.46 -1.28
CA PRO A 66 13.20 4.37 -0.35
C PRO A 66 14.44 3.54 -0.78
N SER A 67 15.15 2.98 0.20
CA SER A 67 16.22 2.02 -0.06
C SER A 67 15.69 0.76 -0.77
N PRO A 68 16.31 0.30 -1.88
CA PRO A 68 15.94 -0.96 -2.52
C PRO A 68 16.03 -2.16 -1.57
N GLU A 69 17.06 -2.22 -0.72
CA GLU A 69 17.19 -3.26 0.31
C GLU A 69 16.10 -3.11 1.38
N GLY A 70 15.80 -1.87 1.80
CA GLY A 70 14.70 -1.58 2.71
C GLY A 70 13.35 -2.09 2.18
N LEU A 71 13.07 -1.88 0.89
CA LEU A 71 11.85 -2.37 0.23
C LEU A 71 11.82 -3.89 0.10
N HIS A 72 12.96 -4.54 -0.17
CA HIS A 72 13.06 -5.99 -0.21
C HIS A 72 12.81 -6.63 1.16
N LEU A 73 13.39 -6.07 2.23
CA LEU A 73 13.15 -6.49 3.60
C LEU A 73 11.69 -6.25 4.00
N LEU A 74 11.12 -5.08 3.69
CA LEU A 74 9.71 -4.79 3.91
C LEU A 74 8.84 -5.86 3.24
N ARG A 75 9.09 -6.20 1.97
CA ARG A 75 8.33 -7.24 1.26
C ARG A 75 8.36 -8.58 1.98
N LYS A 76 9.51 -8.98 2.53
CA LYS A 76 9.64 -10.24 3.29
C LYS A 76 8.90 -10.20 4.63
N THR A 77 8.85 -9.05 5.29
CA THR A 77 8.28 -8.90 6.63
C THR A 77 6.80 -8.49 6.63
N LEU A 78 6.25 -8.01 5.51
CA LEU A 78 4.84 -7.64 5.38
C LEU A 78 3.85 -8.71 5.90
N PRO A 79 4.03 -10.01 5.58
CA PRO A 79 3.17 -11.06 6.12
C PRO A 79 3.19 -11.14 7.65
N LEU A 80 4.34 -10.88 8.28
CA LEU A 80 4.49 -10.94 9.74
C LEU A 80 3.64 -9.87 10.45
N ILE A 81 3.51 -8.69 9.85
CA ILE A 81 2.67 -7.61 10.38
C ILE A 81 1.19 -8.01 10.33
N SER A 82 0.79 -8.65 9.24
CA SER A 82 -0.56 -9.19 9.07
C SER A 82 -0.87 -10.23 10.17
N ASP A 83 0.09 -11.10 10.47
CA ASP A 83 -0.07 -12.13 11.51
C ASP A 83 -0.06 -11.53 12.92
N ALA A 84 0.78 -10.52 13.17
CA ALA A 84 0.84 -9.80 14.42
C ALA A 84 -0.48 -9.09 14.74
N LEU A 85 -1.05 -8.37 13.78
CA LEU A 85 -2.36 -7.72 13.92
C LEU A 85 -3.46 -8.72 14.20
N TYR A 86 -3.45 -9.86 13.48
CA TYR A 86 -4.45 -10.91 13.69
C TYR A 86 -4.31 -11.55 15.08
N GLY A 87 -3.07 -11.79 15.52
CA GLY A 87 -2.75 -12.35 16.85
C GLY A 87 -3.12 -11.42 18.01
N ALA A 88 -2.99 -10.11 17.80
CA ALA A 88 -3.31 -9.07 18.80
C ALA A 88 -4.80 -9.04 19.14
N ARG A 89 -5.69 -9.44 18.20
CA ARG A 89 -7.15 -9.43 18.37
C ARG A 89 -7.71 -8.09 18.85
N ALA A 90 -7.11 -6.98 18.40
CA ALA A 90 -7.61 -5.65 18.69
C ALA A 90 -8.92 -5.39 17.91
N PRO A 91 -9.84 -4.58 18.46
CA PRO A 91 -11.07 -4.19 17.76
C PRO A 91 -10.80 -3.28 16.55
N CYS A 92 -9.67 -2.56 16.57
CA CYS A 92 -9.24 -1.63 15.54
C CYS A 92 -7.72 -1.66 15.43
N ALA A 93 -7.17 -1.29 14.28
CA ALA A 93 -5.76 -1.02 14.09
C ALA A 93 -5.53 0.42 13.63
N GLN A 94 -4.53 1.08 14.22
CA GLN A 94 -4.16 2.45 13.91
C GLN A 94 -2.72 2.49 13.38
N ILE A 95 -2.52 3.17 12.25
CA ILE A 95 -1.19 3.44 11.71
C ILE A 95 -0.83 4.91 11.83
N PHE A 96 0.42 5.17 12.23
CA PHE A 96 0.97 6.49 12.47
C PHE A 96 2.31 6.66 11.75
N GLY A 97 2.76 7.90 11.67
CA GLY A 97 4.13 8.24 11.29
C GLY A 97 4.23 8.81 9.89
N GLY A 98 5.38 8.59 9.26
CA GLY A 98 5.74 9.18 7.99
C GLY A 98 6.50 8.19 7.14
N ALA A 99 5.82 7.65 6.13
CA ALA A 99 6.39 6.74 5.16
C ALA A 99 6.31 7.32 3.75
N HIS A 100 7.21 6.86 2.88
CA HIS A 100 7.08 7.03 1.44
C HIS A 100 5.76 6.41 0.94
N LEU A 101 5.13 7.00 -0.08
CA LEU A 101 3.76 6.68 -0.48
C LEU A 101 3.61 5.25 -1.03
N SER A 102 4.66 4.72 -1.67
CA SER A 102 4.73 3.32 -2.08
C SER A 102 4.73 2.35 -0.89
N ILE A 103 5.44 2.70 0.18
CA ILE A 103 5.45 1.93 1.43
C ILE A 103 4.06 1.98 2.05
N SER A 104 3.42 3.16 2.11
CA SER A 104 2.04 3.30 2.61
C SER A 104 1.05 2.44 1.82
N LEU A 105 1.11 2.44 0.49
CA LEU A 105 0.29 1.56 -0.37
C LEU A 105 0.55 0.08 -0.06
N ALA A 106 1.81 -0.34 0.02
CA ALA A 106 2.19 -1.73 0.30
C ALA A 106 1.76 -2.20 1.70
N LEU A 107 1.77 -1.30 2.69
CA LEU A 107 1.23 -1.59 4.02
C LEU A 107 -0.28 -1.79 3.96
N GLY A 108 -0.99 -0.92 3.24
CA GLY A 108 -2.41 -1.10 2.98
C GLY A 108 -2.71 -2.48 2.42
N THR A 109 -2.01 -2.89 1.35
CA THR A 109 -2.28 -4.19 0.68
C THR A 109 -2.00 -5.40 1.58
N ALA A 110 -1.04 -5.32 2.49
CA ALA A 110 -0.77 -6.35 3.49
C ALA A 110 -1.86 -6.48 4.55
N LEU A 111 -2.69 -5.44 4.69
CA LEU A 111 -3.75 -5.31 5.70
C LEU A 111 -5.12 -5.22 5.03
N PRO A 112 -5.60 -6.25 4.32
CA PRO A 112 -6.85 -6.16 3.58
C PRO A 112 -8.06 -6.04 4.50
N GLY A 113 -9.06 -5.26 4.07
CA GLY A 113 -10.33 -5.11 4.81
C GLY A 113 -11.11 -6.42 5.00
N THR A 114 -10.81 -7.45 4.21
CA THR A 114 -11.41 -8.79 4.38
C THR A 114 -10.82 -9.58 5.54
N LYS A 115 -9.60 -9.24 6.01
CA LYS A 115 -8.92 -9.91 7.13
C LYS A 115 -9.01 -9.09 8.43
N PHE A 116 -9.10 -7.77 8.30
CA PHE A 116 -9.11 -6.84 9.44
C PHE A 116 -10.28 -5.88 9.30
N GLY A 117 -11.08 -5.74 10.36
CA GLY A 117 -12.23 -4.83 10.41
C GLY A 117 -11.81 -3.36 10.36
N ILE A 118 -12.13 -2.63 11.43
CA ILE A 118 -11.89 -1.18 11.48
C ILE A 118 -10.39 -0.88 11.44
N PHE A 119 -10.00 0.04 10.56
CA PHE A 119 -8.64 0.50 10.41
C PHE A 119 -8.62 2.01 10.25
N GLU A 120 -7.65 2.66 10.89
CA GLU A 120 -7.47 4.11 10.83
C GLU A 120 -6.02 4.45 10.50
N ALA A 121 -5.82 5.39 9.59
CA ALA A 121 -4.53 6.03 9.37
C ALA A 121 -4.57 7.43 9.96
N ILE A 122 -3.59 7.74 10.82
CA ILE A 122 -3.55 8.99 11.58
C ILE A 122 -2.58 9.97 10.91
N ASP A 123 -3.08 11.12 10.46
CA ASP A 123 -2.24 12.09 9.75
C ASP A 123 -1.29 12.86 10.67
N THR A 124 -0.46 13.74 10.09
CA THR A 124 0.50 14.57 10.85
C THR A 124 -0.16 15.62 11.76
N ARG A 125 -1.47 15.85 11.61
CA ARG A 125 -2.29 16.73 12.45
C ARG A 125 -3.07 15.92 13.49
N ASN A 126 -2.75 14.63 13.64
CA ASN A 126 -3.43 13.69 14.53
C ASN A 126 -4.92 13.50 14.19
N GLU A 127 -5.29 13.70 12.93
CA GLU A 127 -6.63 13.45 12.41
C GLU A 127 -6.75 11.99 11.97
N ALA A 128 -7.84 11.31 12.34
CA ALA A 128 -8.08 9.92 12.01
C ALA A 128 -8.80 9.76 10.67
N TRP A 129 -8.21 8.99 9.76
CA TRP A 129 -8.77 8.64 8.45
C TRP A 129 -9.23 7.18 8.50
N GLY A 130 -10.54 6.98 8.62
CA GLY A 130 -11.13 5.66 8.78
C GLY A 130 -11.30 4.89 7.47
N SER A 131 -11.19 3.57 7.53
CA SER A 131 -11.45 2.67 6.39
C SER A 131 -12.93 2.49 6.05
N GLU A 132 -13.83 2.87 6.95
CA GLU A 132 -15.28 2.78 6.75
C GLU A 132 -15.86 4.15 6.42
N ALA A 133 -16.91 4.17 5.59
CA ALA A 133 -17.68 5.38 5.37
C ALA A 133 -18.45 5.73 6.65
N GLY A 134 -18.11 6.87 7.25
CA GLY A 134 -18.78 7.34 8.46
C GLY A 134 -20.11 8.04 8.15
N GLN A 135 -21.01 8.07 9.14
CA GLN A 135 -22.26 8.84 9.05
C GLN A 135 -22.04 10.36 8.92
N ALA A 136 -20.83 10.84 9.26
CA ALA A 136 -20.43 12.24 9.19
C ALA A 136 -19.65 12.59 7.91
N ASP A 137 -19.70 11.74 6.87
CA ASP A 137 -19.10 12.01 5.55
C ASP A 137 -19.78 13.23 4.90
N PRO A 138 -19.05 14.33 4.65
CA PRO A 138 -19.63 15.56 4.09
C PRO A 138 -19.96 15.48 2.59
N LEU A 139 -19.51 14.44 1.87
CA LEU A 139 -19.74 14.25 0.44
C LEU A 139 -19.26 15.40 -0.46
N ASN A 140 -18.20 16.09 -0.05
CA ASN A 140 -17.64 17.24 -0.79
C ASN A 140 -16.88 16.82 -2.06
N ASN A 141 -16.34 15.60 -2.07
CA ASN A 141 -15.48 15.10 -3.14
C ASN A 141 -16.13 13.96 -3.91
N VAL A 142 -16.05 14.03 -5.23
CA VAL A 142 -16.36 12.94 -6.16
C VAL A 142 -15.07 12.54 -6.89
N ILE A 143 -14.92 11.25 -7.14
CA ILE A 143 -13.78 10.70 -7.89
C ILE A 143 -14.09 10.77 -9.39
N SER A 144 -13.16 11.33 -10.16
CA SER A 144 -13.17 11.33 -11.62
C SER A 144 -12.05 10.43 -12.14
N VAL A 145 -12.30 9.79 -13.28
CA VAL A 145 -11.30 8.98 -13.98
C VAL A 145 -11.24 9.43 -15.43
N GLU A 146 -10.06 9.84 -15.87
CA GLU A 146 -9.76 10.21 -17.24
C GLU A 146 -8.80 9.17 -17.84
N GLU A 147 -9.23 8.43 -18.86
CA GLU A 147 -8.33 7.59 -19.64
C GLU A 147 -7.47 8.47 -20.56
N ILE A 148 -6.16 8.25 -20.54
CA ILE A 148 -5.21 9.01 -21.35
C ILE A 148 -4.83 8.16 -22.56
N VAL A 149 -5.08 8.69 -23.75
CA VAL A 149 -4.78 7.99 -25.00
C VAL A 149 -3.26 7.93 -25.20
N LEU A 150 -2.72 6.71 -25.25
CA LEU A 150 -1.34 6.48 -25.66
C LEU A 150 -1.24 6.52 -27.19
N PRO A 151 -0.11 7.02 -27.75
CA PRO A 151 0.23 6.77 -29.15
C PRO A 151 0.21 5.26 -29.41
N ALA A 152 -0.31 4.84 -30.57
CA ALA A 152 -0.57 3.43 -30.88
C ALA A 152 0.58 2.50 -30.46
N ALA A 153 0.29 1.60 -29.53
CA ALA A 153 1.25 0.62 -29.03
C ALA A 153 1.52 -0.47 -30.10
N PRO A 154 2.74 -1.04 -30.15
CA PRO A 154 3.02 -2.26 -30.90
C PRO A 154 2.18 -3.44 -30.38
N ALA A 155 2.20 -4.54 -31.14
CA ALA A 155 1.38 -5.73 -30.87
C ALA A 155 1.53 -6.24 -29.43
N ALA A 156 0.39 -6.56 -28.80
CA ALA A 156 0.26 -6.93 -27.40
C ALA A 156 1.29 -7.98 -26.93
N SER A 157 2.07 -7.64 -25.92
CA SER A 157 2.88 -8.60 -25.18
C SER A 157 2.02 -9.49 -24.28
N ALA A 158 2.55 -10.66 -23.90
CA ALA A 158 1.83 -11.69 -23.12
C ALA A 158 1.40 -11.24 -21.70
N HIS A 159 1.81 -10.05 -21.25
CA HIS A 159 1.46 -9.48 -19.95
C HIS A 159 1.00 -8.04 -20.13
N GLU A 160 -0.31 -7.84 -20.23
CA GLU A 160 -0.91 -6.51 -20.23
C GLU A 160 -0.55 -5.78 -18.93
N ARG A 161 0.00 -4.57 -19.08
CA ARG A 161 0.31 -3.65 -17.99
C ARG A 161 -0.37 -2.33 -18.28
N ILE A 162 -0.90 -1.73 -17.23
CA ILE A 162 -1.56 -0.42 -17.28
C ILE A 162 -0.89 0.50 -16.28
N ALA A 163 -0.92 1.80 -16.51
CA ALA A 163 -0.46 2.78 -15.52
C ALA A 163 -1.61 3.66 -15.05
N ILE A 164 -1.68 3.92 -13.75
CA ILE A 164 -2.68 4.79 -13.16
C ILE A 164 -1.97 5.82 -12.28
N CYS A 165 -2.32 7.10 -12.46
CA CYS A 165 -1.92 8.16 -11.54
C CYS A 165 -3.12 8.54 -10.68
N ILE A 166 -2.98 8.45 -9.36
CA ILE A 166 -3.95 9.00 -8.41
C ILE A 166 -3.42 10.36 -7.94
N SER A 167 -4.19 11.42 -8.14
CA SER A 167 -3.86 12.76 -7.65
C SER A 167 -4.99 13.34 -6.81
N LEU A 168 -4.77 13.40 -5.49
CA LEU A 168 -5.72 13.90 -4.48
C LEU A 168 -5.27 15.22 -3.84
N SER A 169 -4.28 15.88 -4.42
CA SER A 169 -3.73 17.16 -3.96
C SER A 169 -3.58 18.13 -5.13
N SER A 170 -3.39 19.41 -4.84
CA SER A 170 -3.13 20.42 -5.88
C SER A 170 -1.82 20.14 -6.60
N GLY A 171 -1.79 20.43 -7.91
CA GLY A 171 -0.60 20.25 -8.73
C GLY A 171 -0.42 18.80 -9.16
N ALA A 172 -1.47 18.17 -9.69
CA ALA A 172 -1.35 16.90 -10.40
C ALA A 172 -0.29 17.04 -11.49
N ASP A 173 0.87 16.41 -11.30
CA ASP A 173 1.96 16.53 -12.26
C ASP A 173 1.77 15.49 -13.37
N ARG A 174 0.95 15.88 -14.34
CA ARG A 174 0.76 15.09 -15.56
C ARG A 174 2.08 14.87 -16.30
N MET A 175 3.01 15.82 -16.24
CA MET A 175 4.31 15.67 -16.91
C MET A 175 5.14 14.57 -16.25
N ALA A 176 5.18 14.52 -14.92
CA ALA A 176 5.84 13.45 -14.17
C ALA A 176 5.20 12.09 -14.46
N PHE A 177 3.87 12.01 -14.54
CA PHE A 177 3.19 10.77 -14.89
C PHE A 177 3.48 10.33 -16.34
N ASP A 178 3.41 11.25 -17.30
CA ASP A 178 3.74 10.94 -18.69
C ASP A 178 5.22 10.51 -18.82
N GLN A 179 6.11 11.12 -18.05
CA GLN A 179 7.53 10.76 -18.02
C GLN A 179 7.75 9.36 -17.42
N LEU A 180 7.05 9.02 -16.33
CA LEU A 180 7.05 7.69 -15.75
C LEU A 180 6.59 6.63 -16.77
N VAL A 181 5.53 6.92 -17.52
CA VAL A 181 5.03 6.02 -18.58
C VAL A 181 6.04 5.89 -19.72
N ARG A 182 6.63 7.00 -20.20
CA ARG A 182 7.62 6.98 -21.29
C ARG A 182 8.93 6.30 -20.93
N THR A 183 9.38 6.44 -19.68
CA THR A 183 10.64 5.90 -19.19
C THR A 183 10.51 4.51 -18.57
N SER A 184 9.28 4.00 -18.48
CA SER A 184 9.01 2.65 -18.01
C SER A 184 9.78 1.63 -18.87
N PRO A 185 10.53 0.70 -18.25
CA PRO A 185 11.15 -0.42 -18.96
C PRO A 185 10.10 -1.46 -19.41
N TYR A 186 8.84 -1.27 -18.99
CA TYR A 186 7.72 -2.11 -19.33
C TYR A 186 6.79 -1.43 -20.34
N GLU A 187 6.28 -2.21 -21.28
CA GLU A 187 5.24 -1.79 -22.20
C GLU A 187 3.93 -1.55 -21.44
N ILE A 188 3.50 -0.28 -21.39
CA ILE A 188 2.23 0.15 -20.82
C ILE A 188 1.20 0.24 -21.96
N THR A 189 0.08 -0.47 -21.80
CA THR A 189 -0.96 -0.63 -22.84
C THR A 189 -2.11 0.37 -22.70
N LYS A 190 -2.40 0.82 -21.48
CA LYS A 190 -3.38 1.87 -21.19
C LYS A 190 -2.95 2.70 -20.00
N THR A 191 -3.39 3.96 -19.97
CA THR A 191 -3.14 4.86 -18.85
C THR A 191 -4.39 5.58 -18.40
N ALA A 192 -4.49 5.87 -17.11
CA ALA A 192 -5.58 6.66 -16.55
C ALA A 192 -5.10 7.58 -15.43
N MET A 193 -5.81 8.70 -15.27
CA MET A 193 -5.64 9.61 -14.15
C MET A 193 -6.92 9.62 -13.30
N VAL A 194 -6.75 9.42 -11.99
CA VAL A 194 -7.81 9.43 -11.00
C VAL A 194 -7.65 10.66 -10.14
N THR A 195 -8.67 11.52 -10.12
CA THR A 195 -8.66 12.79 -9.39
C THR A 195 -9.88 12.94 -8.50
N ALA A 196 -9.78 13.78 -7.48
CA ALA A 196 -10.92 14.23 -6.70
C ALA A 196 -11.39 15.61 -7.17
N THR A 197 -12.68 15.91 -7.00
CA THR A 197 -13.25 17.23 -7.33
C THR A 197 -12.52 18.38 -6.65
N THR A 198 -12.09 18.19 -5.39
CA THR A 198 -11.29 19.16 -4.66
C THR A 198 -9.93 18.58 -4.31
N THR A 199 -8.97 19.46 -4.10
CA THR A 199 -7.60 19.10 -3.72
C THR A 199 -7.40 18.98 -2.21
N LYS A 200 -8.46 19.19 -1.42
CA LYS A 200 -8.44 19.11 0.04
C LYS A 200 -9.46 18.07 0.49
N ILE A 201 -8.97 16.86 0.71
CA ILE A 201 -9.79 15.75 1.21
C ILE A 201 -10.02 15.93 2.71
N ASP A 202 -11.28 15.85 3.13
CA ASP A 202 -11.66 15.74 4.54
C ASP A 202 -11.49 14.29 5.01
N ALA A 203 -10.90 14.08 6.19
CA ALA A 203 -10.60 12.73 6.68
C ALA A 203 -11.86 11.85 6.83
N ARG A 204 -13.03 12.46 7.03
CA ARG A 204 -14.32 11.77 7.13
C ARG A 204 -14.80 11.18 5.80
N GLU A 205 -14.27 11.66 4.68
CA GLU A 205 -14.56 11.12 3.33
C GLU A 205 -13.67 9.92 2.99
N ALA A 206 -12.64 9.63 3.79
CA ALA A 206 -11.57 8.71 3.44
C ALA A 206 -12.06 7.30 3.11
N GLY A 207 -12.98 6.75 3.92
CA GLY A 207 -13.53 5.41 3.71
C GLY A 207 -14.26 5.27 2.38
N ARG A 208 -15.14 6.23 2.05
CA ARG A 208 -15.86 6.24 0.76
C ARG A 208 -14.92 6.46 -0.41
N LEU A 209 -14.04 7.46 -0.34
CA LEU A 209 -13.16 7.82 -1.46
C LEU A 209 -12.15 6.71 -1.74
N SER A 210 -11.54 6.11 -0.71
CA SER A 210 -10.58 5.01 -0.90
C SER A 210 -11.22 3.78 -1.53
N ALA A 211 -12.44 3.42 -1.12
CA ALA A 211 -13.21 2.35 -1.73
C ALA A 211 -13.57 2.66 -3.20
N SER A 212 -14.03 3.88 -3.49
CA SER A 212 -14.37 4.33 -4.85
C SER A 212 -13.15 4.31 -5.78
N ILE A 213 -12.01 4.87 -5.34
CA ILE A 213 -10.76 4.85 -6.11
C ILE A 213 -10.33 3.42 -6.41
N ALA A 214 -10.34 2.54 -5.40
CA ALA A 214 -9.95 1.15 -5.59
C ALA A 214 -10.90 0.39 -6.52
N GLN A 215 -12.20 0.70 -6.51
CA GLN A 215 -13.16 0.14 -7.45
C GLN A 215 -12.83 0.53 -8.89
N HIS A 216 -12.51 1.81 -9.14
CA HIS A 216 -12.08 2.26 -10.47
C HIS A 216 -10.79 1.57 -10.94
N ILE A 217 -9.80 1.43 -10.06
CA ILE A 217 -8.54 0.72 -10.38
C ILE A 217 -8.81 -0.74 -10.75
N LYS A 218 -9.66 -1.44 -9.97
CA LYS A 218 -10.05 -2.83 -10.24
C LYS A 218 -10.77 -2.96 -11.57
N GLN A 219 -11.68 -2.05 -11.87
CA GLN A 219 -12.43 -2.04 -13.12
C GLN A 219 -11.49 -1.82 -14.31
N PHE A 220 -10.62 -0.81 -14.24
CA PHE A 220 -9.64 -0.52 -15.29
C PHE A 220 -8.69 -1.70 -15.57
N ALA A 221 -8.26 -2.39 -14.52
CA ALA A 221 -7.47 -3.62 -14.64
C ALA A 221 -8.27 -4.78 -15.23
N ALA A 222 -9.54 -4.94 -14.85
CA ALA A 222 -10.41 -6.01 -15.37
C ALA A 222 -10.71 -5.82 -16.86
N ASP A 223 -10.96 -4.59 -17.29
CA ASP A 223 -11.20 -4.19 -18.70
C ASP A 223 -9.93 -4.28 -19.56
N SER A 224 -8.81 -4.61 -18.94
CA SER A 224 -7.49 -4.82 -19.55
C SER A 224 -6.97 -6.20 -19.14
N GLY A 225 -7.80 -7.24 -19.26
CA GLY A 225 -7.36 -8.63 -19.13
C GLY A 225 -6.80 -9.03 -17.75
N ARG A 226 -7.15 -8.31 -16.67
CA ARG A 226 -6.51 -8.40 -15.33
C ARG A 226 -5.03 -8.02 -15.38
N ALA A 227 -4.74 -6.92 -16.07
CA ALA A 227 -3.42 -6.34 -16.20
C ALA A 227 -2.74 -6.11 -14.84
N GLU A 228 -1.41 -6.12 -14.85
CA GLU A 228 -0.63 -5.55 -13.75
C GLU A 228 -0.76 -4.02 -13.76
N VAL A 229 -0.95 -3.44 -12.57
CA VAL A 229 -1.20 -2.02 -12.37
C VAL A 229 0.07 -1.32 -11.89
N HIS A 230 0.60 -0.40 -12.67
CA HIS A 230 1.67 0.52 -12.26
C HIS A 230 1.03 1.77 -11.69
N LEU A 231 1.12 1.95 -10.37
CA LEU A 231 0.35 2.93 -9.62
C LEU A 231 1.27 4.04 -9.10
N ALA A 232 1.09 5.25 -9.63
CA ALA A 232 1.63 6.47 -9.05
C ALA A 232 0.56 7.10 -8.13
N PHE A 233 1.00 7.63 -6.99
CA PHE A 233 0.10 8.25 -6.02
C PHE A 233 0.67 9.58 -5.54
N GLN A 234 -0.17 10.61 -5.58
CA GLN A 234 0.09 11.94 -5.06
C GLN A 234 -1.10 12.35 -4.19
N GLY A 235 -0.88 12.58 -2.90
CA GLY A 235 -1.93 12.98 -1.99
C GLY A 235 -1.58 12.67 -0.54
N PRO A 236 -2.57 12.77 0.37
CA PRO A 236 -2.38 12.46 1.78
C PRO A 236 -1.95 11.00 1.97
N TYR A 237 -0.89 10.78 2.75
CA TYR A 237 -0.41 9.42 3.08
C TYR A 237 -1.50 8.50 3.64
N PRO A 238 -2.47 8.96 4.47
CA PRO A 238 -3.52 8.08 4.98
C PRO A 238 -4.35 7.46 3.85
N MET A 239 -4.63 8.23 2.78
CA MET A 239 -5.33 7.73 1.60
C MET A 239 -4.54 6.65 0.89
N ALA A 240 -3.21 6.76 0.79
CA ALA A 240 -2.36 5.71 0.21
C ALA A 240 -2.52 4.38 0.95
N VAL A 241 -2.52 4.40 2.29
CA VAL A 241 -2.75 3.20 3.09
C VAL A 241 -4.15 2.64 2.84
N LEU A 242 -5.19 3.48 2.95
CA LEU A 242 -6.58 3.05 2.83
C LEU A 242 -6.90 2.49 1.44
N ILE A 243 -6.41 3.13 0.38
CA ILE A 243 -6.54 2.62 -0.99
C ILE A 243 -5.84 1.27 -1.11
N GLY A 244 -4.61 1.15 -0.59
CA GLY A 244 -3.86 -0.10 -0.59
C GLY A 244 -4.64 -1.29 0.00
N ARG A 245 -5.39 -1.07 1.09
CA ARG A 245 -6.23 -2.10 1.74
C ARG A 245 -7.24 -2.75 0.80
N HIS A 246 -7.66 -2.04 -0.23
CA HIS A 246 -8.59 -2.55 -1.22
C HIS A 246 -7.91 -3.21 -2.43
N LEU A 247 -6.59 -3.08 -2.60
CA LEU A 247 -5.87 -3.56 -3.79
C LEU A 247 -5.16 -4.92 -3.60
N ASN A 248 -5.41 -5.61 -2.49
CA ASN A 248 -4.75 -6.89 -2.15
C ASN A 248 -4.98 -8.03 -3.17
N THR A 249 -5.97 -7.91 -4.06
CA THR A 249 -6.27 -8.90 -5.11
C THR A 249 -5.63 -8.57 -6.46
N LEU A 250 -5.00 -7.40 -6.60
CA LEU A 250 -4.37 -6.96 -7.83
C LEU A 250 -2.85 -7.18 -7.78
N ARG A 251 -2.25 -7.36 -8.95
CA ARG A 251 -0.80 -7.21 -9.11
C ARG A 251 -0.52 -5.72 -9.28
N THR A 252 0.02 -5.09 -8.26
CA THR A 252 0.26 -3.64 -8.25
C THR A 252 1.74 -3.36 -8.05
N VAL A 253 2.34 -2.57 -8.93
CA VAL A 253 3.67 -1.97 -8.75
C VAL A 253 3.45 -0.54 -8.28
N ALA A 254 3.87 -0.20 -7.06
CA ALA A 254 3.80 1.18 -6.59
C ALA A 254 5.02 1.95 -7.14
N CYS A 255 4.77 3.13 -7.69
CA CYS A 255 5.79 3.97 -8.28
C CYS A 255 5.97 5.24 -7.46
N GLU A 256 7.23 5.66 -7.30
CA GLU A 256 7.58 6.97 -6.74
C GLU A 256 8.42 7.74 -7.73
N TRP A 257 8.30 9.07 -7.62
CA TRP A 257 8.99 10.02 -8.46
C TRP A 257 9.88 10.90 -7.59
N ASP A 258 11.12 11.10 -8.04
CA ASP A 258 12.08 12.01 -7.43
C ASP A 258 12.75 12.83 -8.55
N ASP A 259 12.76 14.15 -8.38
CA ASP A 259 13.27 15.10 -9.38
C ASP A 259 14.80 15.24 -9.35
N GLU A 260 15.47 14.72 -8.31
CA GLU A 260 16.87 15.06 -8.05
C GLU A 260 17.90 14.50 -9.06
N ASP A 261 17.53 13.63 -10.00
CA ASP A 261 18.56 12.92 -10.78
C ASP A 261 18.27 12.60 -12.25
N GLY A 262 17.11 12.95 -12.82
CA GLY A 262 16.78 12.59 -14.22
C GLY A 262 16.90 11.08 -14.52
N LYS A 263 17.00 10.24 -13.48
CA LYS A 263 17.08 8.79 -13.55
C LYS A 263 15.67 8.20 -13.52
N PRO A 264 15.43 7.10 -14.25
CA PRO A 264 14.11 6.49 -14.34
C PRO A 264 13.62 6.02 -12.95
N PRO A 265 12.29 5.97 -12.75
CA PRO A 265 11.69 5.56 -11.49
C PRO A 265 12.17 4.17 -11.04
N VAL A 266 12.42 4.01 -9.75
CA VAL A 266 12.75 2.71 -9.16
C VAL A 266 11.48 1.88 -9.08
N HIS A 267 11.30 0.97 -10.02
CA HIS A 267 10.19 0.00 -10.01
C HIS A 267 10.37 -0.99 -8.85
N SER A 268 9.64 -0.79 -7.76
CA SER A 268 9.55 -1.76 -6.67
C SER A 268 8.33 -2.65 -6.89
N ALA A 269 8.52 -3.71 -7.66
CA ALA A 269 7.46 -4.69 -7.90
C ALA A 269 7.29 -5.64 -6.69
N PRO A 270 6.10 -5.74 -6.07
CA PRO A 270 5.76 -6.84 -5.18
C PRO A 270 5.35 -8.05 -6.05
N HIS A 271 6.31 -8.67 -6.73
CA HIS A 271 6.07 -9.96 -7.36
C HIS A 271 6.06 -11.06 -6.30
N SER A 272 4.87 -11.50 -5.87
CA SER A 272 4.63 -12.87 -5.43
C SER A 272 3.19 -13.29 -5.64
N ARG A 273 2.99 -14.29 -6.50
CA ARG A 273 1.74 -15.03 -6.66
C ARG A 273 1.37 -15.67 -5.31
N PRO A 274 0.11 -15.67 -4.86
CA PRO A 274 -0.34 -16.71 -3.95
C PRO A 274 -0.31 -18.03 -4.75
N ARG A 275 0.63 -18.92 -4.42
CA ARG A 275 0.48 -20.35 -4.74
C ARG A 275 -0.70 -20.85 -3.91
N ALA A 276 -1.89 -20.84 -4.52
CA ALA A 276 -2.94 -21.75 -4.10
C ALA A 276 -2.43 -23.16 -4.39
N SER A 277 -2.11 -23.91 -3.34
CA SER A 277 -1.92 -25.35 -3.38
C SER A 277 -3.25 -26.01 -3.75
N GLN A 278 -3.55 -26.14 -5.04
CA GLN A 278 -4.50 -27.16 -5.49
C GLN A 278 -3.82 -28.52 -5.38
N ARG A 279 -3.95 -29.17 -4.22
CA ARG A 279 -3.88 -30.63 -4.14
C ARG A 279 -5.21 -31.16 -4.66
N SER A 280 -5.24 -31.57 -5.92
CA SER A 280 -6.31 -32.46 -6.43
C SER A 280 -6.16 -33.82 -5.77
N TYR A 281 -7.04 -34.13 -4.83
CA TYR A 281 -7.36 -35.52 -4.50
C TYR A 281 -8.44 -35.98 -5.48
N HIS A 282 -8.06 -36.79 -6.46
CA HIS A 282 -9.03 -37.61 -7.17
C HIS A 282 -9.50 -38.71 -6.23
N LYS A 283 -10.78 -38.66 -5.83
CA LYS A 283 -11.52 -39.85 -5.42
C LYS A 283 -11.87 -40.62 -6.70
N SER A 284 -11.27 -41.79 -6.87
CA SER A 284 -11.82 -42.83 -7.73
C SER A 284 -13.17 -43.29 -7.16
N ALA A 285 -14.17 -43.40 -8.02
CA ALA A 285 -15.35 -44.21 -7.76
C ALA A 285 -15.80 -44.86 -9.08
N ALA A 286 -15.90 -46.20 -9.01
CA ALA A 286 -16.30 -47.18 -10.02
C ALA A 286 -15.35 -47.37 -11.21
#